data_AF-A0A439U1N2-F1
#
_entry.id   AF-A0A439U1N2-F1
#
_cell.length_a   1.000
_cell.length_b   1.000
_cell.length_c   1.000
_cell.angle_alpha   90.00
_cell.angle_beta   90.00
_cell.angle_gamma   90.00
#
_symmetry.space_group_name_H-M   'P 1'
#
loop_
_entity.id
_entity.type
_entity.pdbx_description
1 polymer ?
#
loop_
_entity_poly.entity_id
_entity_poly.type
_entity_poly.pdbx_seq_one_letter_code
_entity_poly.pdbx_strand_id
1 'polypeptide(L)'
;MMQAIKEAGFEKPTDAWRANKRALDISHDLLISNTNGNRAISRKAAEKYAQVFGHTAGWYLYGGEENPVGAPNAAPASTATDMVSQLAEVFADLVRAQPETQSRALKLLRKTVYGQAGKSREMSTKQSS
;
A
#
# COMPACT_ATOMS: atom_id res chain seq x y z
N MET A 1 6.46 -15.59 9.18
CA MET A 1 5.72 -16.74 8.58
C MET A 1 4.70 -17.35 9.55
N MET A 2 5.11 -17.90 10.71
CA MET A 2 4.18 -18.55 11.64
C MET A 2 3.04 -17.63 12.13
N GLN A 3 3.31 -16.32 12.27
CA GLN A 3 2.30 -15.32 12.55
C GLN A 3 1.18 -15.29 11.50
N ALA A 4 1.52 -15.21 10.21
CA ALA A 4 0.54 -15.19 9.13
C ALA A 4 -0.32 -16.49 9.08
N ILE A 5 0.27 -17.62 9.46
CA ILE A 5 -0.43 -18.91 9.53
C ILE A 5 -1.48 -18.90 10.66
N LYS A 6 -1.13 -18.34 11.82
CA LYS A 6 -2.05 -18.19 12.96
C LYS A 6 -3.17 -17.19 12.66
N GLU A 7 -2.84 -16.07 12.03
CA GLU A 7 -3.83 -15.05 11.62
C GLU A 7 -4.80 -15.58 10.56
N ALA A 8 -4.33 -16.47 9.68
CA ALA A 8 -5.18 -17.21 8.76
C ALA A 8 -6.03 -18.32 9.43
N GLY A 9 -5.94 -18.46 10.76
CA GLY A 9 -6.76 -19.40 11.54
C GLY A 9 -6.19 -20.82 11.64
N PHE A 10 -4.93 -21.05 11.26
CA PHE A 10 -4.28 -22.35 11.37
C PHE A 10 -3.33 -22.39 12.57
N GLU A 11 -3.49 -23.40 13.43
CA GLU A 11 -2.57 -23.60 14.57
C GLU A 11 -1.22 -24.17 14.14
N LYS A 12 -1.21 -24.98 13.09
CA LYS A 12 -0.03 -25.70 12.60
C LYS A 12 0.24 -25.40 11.13
N PRO A 13 1.52 -25.26 10.73
CA PRO A 13 1.87 -25.01 9.34
C PRO A 13 1.50 -26.19 8.42
N THR A 14 1.49 -27.42 8.94
CA THR A 14 1.02 -28.60 8.20
C THR A 14 -0.45 -28.51 7.81
N ASP A 15 -1.30 -27.99 8.71
CA ASP A 15 -2.74 -27.83 8.44
C ASP A 15 -2.98 -26.71 7.42
N ALA A 16 -2.24 -25.61 7.56
CA ALA A 16 -2.23 -24.52 6.59
C ALA A 16 -1.81 -24.99 5.19
N TRP A 17 -0.80 -25.86 5.10
CA TRP A 17 -0.38 -26.46 3.83
C TRP A 17 -1.47 -27.35 3.24
N ARG A 18 -2.09 -28.22 4.05
CA ARG A 18 -3.14 -29.14 3.58
C ARG A 18 -4.36 -28.39 3.05
N ALA A 19 -4.81 -27.36 3.77
CA ALA A 19 -5.95 -26.54 3.37
C ALA A 19 -5.68 -25.76 2.08
N ASN A 20 -4.45 -25.28 1.89
CA ASN A 20 -4.10 -24.40 0.79
C ASN A 20 -3.24 -25.05 -0.30
N LYS A 21 -3.12 -26.39 -0.30
CA LYS A 21 -2.21 -27.14 -1.18
C LYS A 21 -2.37 -26.77 -2.66
N ARG A 22 -3.62 -26.59 -3.11
CA ARG A 22 -3.94 -26.24 -4.51
C ARG A 22 -3.58 -24.80 -4.86
N ALA A 23 -3.71 -23.86 -3.92
CA ALA A 23 -3.44 -22.45 -4.16
C ALA A 23 -1.95 -22.10 -3.99
N LEU A 24 -1.30 -22.73 -3.00
CA LEU A 24 0.12 -22.54 -2.69
C LEU A 24 1.05 -23.16 -3.72
N ASP A 25 0.68 -24.28 -4.35
CA ASP A 25 1.49 -24.98 -5.35
C ASP A 25 2.99 -25.08 -4.96
N ILE A 26 3.24 -25.46 -3.70
CA ILE A 26 4.58 -25.68 -3.13
C ILE A 26 4.59 -26.96 -2.29
N SER A 27 5.78 -27.53 -2.09
CA SER A 27 5.93 -28.72 -1.25
C SER A 27 5.68 -28.40 0.23
N HIS A 28 5.20 -29.42 0.95
CA HIS A 28 5.00 -29.34 2.40
C HIS A 28 6.30 -28.98 3.11
N ASP A 29 7.41 -29.64 2.76
CA ASP A 29 8.72 -29.42 3.37
C ASP A 29 9.24 -28.00 3.16
N LEU A 30 8.90 -27.37 2.03
CA LEU A 30 9.27 -25.98 1.77
C LEU A 30 8.55 -25.04 2.72
N LEU A 31 7.23 -25.21 2.92
CA LEU A 31 6.47 -24.38 3.86
C LEU A 31 7.01 -24.53 5.28
N ILE A 32 7.27 -25.77 5.72
CA ILE A 32 7.79 -26.04 7.07
C ILE A 32 9.19 -25.43 7.25
N SER A 33 10.08 -25.62 6.27
CA SER A 33 11.43 -25.04 6.32
C SER A 33 11.42 -23.52 6.38
N ASN A 34 10.55 -22.88 5.60
CA ASN A 34 10.38 -21.41 5.60
C ASN A 34 9.74 -20.91 6.90
N THR A 35 8.87 -21.71 7.53
CA THR A 35 8.22 -21.36 8.80
C THR A 35 9.20 -21.43 9.97
N ASN A 36 10.06 -22.45 9.97
CA ASN A 36 11.07 -22.65 11.01
C ASN A 36 12.32 -21.76 10.83
N GLY A 37 12.44 -21.06 9.69
CA GLY A 37 13.60 -20.23 9.37
C GLY A 37 14.81 -21.00 8.86
N ASN A 38 14.66 -22.31 8.58
CA ASN A 38 15.74 -23.15 8.04
C ASN A 38 16.11 -22.78 6.60
N ARG A 39 15.23 -22.09 5.87
CA ARG A 39 15.45 -21.64 4.49
C ARG A 39 14.93 -20.22 4.31
N ALA A 40 15.65 -19.44 3.50
CA ALA A 40 15.20 -18.14 3.06
C ALA A 40 13.99 -18.27 2.12
N ILE A 41 13.01 -17.39 2.29
CA ILE A 41 11.83 -17.33 1.44
C ILE A 41 12.23 -16.70 0.11
N SER A 42 11.95 -17.39 -1.00
CA SER A 42 12.15 -16.82 -2.33
C SER A 42 11.02 -15.85 -2.69
N ARG A 43 11.28 -14.88 -3.57
CA ARG A 43 10.26 -13.92 -4.04
C ARG A 43 9.01 -14.62 -4.58
N LYS A 44 9.19 -15.66 -5.39
CA LYS A 44 8.07 -16.47 -5.92
C LYS A 44 7.28 -17.17 -4.81
N ALA A 45 7.93 -17.69 -3.78
CA ALA A 45 7.23 -18.30 -2.65
C ALA A 45 6.46 -17.25 -1.85
N ALA A 46 7.04 -16.07 -1.64
CA ALA A 46 6.39 -14.96 -0.96
C ALA A 46 5.11 -14.49 -1.69
N GLU A 47 5.12 -14.44 -3.02
CA GLU A 47 3.91 -14.13 -3.82
C GLU A 47 2.80 -15.16 -3.61
N LYS A 48 3.14 -16.47 -3.61
CA LYS A 48 2.16 -17.53 -3.34
C LYS A 48 1.63 -17.46 -1.90
N TYR A 49 2.49 -17.12 -0.93
CA TYR A 49 2.07 -16.90 0.45
C TYR A 49 1.15 -15.70 0.58
N ALA A 50 1.44 -14.61 -0.15
CA ALA A 50 0.60 -13.43 -0.17
C ALA A 50 -0.81 -13.72 -0.66
N GLN A 51 -0.93 -14.51 -1.73
CA GLN A 51 -2.22 -14.90 -2.28
C GLN A 51 -3.07 -15.74 -1.31
N VAL A 52 -2.44 -16.52 -0.44
CA VAL A 52 -3.11 -17.51 0.42
C VAL A 52 -3.38 -16.99 1.82
N PHE A 53 -2.42 -16.28 2.39
CA PHE A 53 -2.45 -15.83 3.79
C PHE A 53 -2.71 -14.31 3.91
N GLY A 54 -2.82 -13.59 2.79
CA GLY A 54 -3.30 -12.20 2.75
C GLY A 54 -2.28 -11.11 3.10
N HIS A 55 -1.04 -11.44 3.44
CA HIS A 55 0.04 -10.45 3.64
C HIS A 55 0.74 -10.11 2.32
N THR A 56 1.50 -9.01 2.28
CA THR A 56 2.26 -8.67 1.06
C THR A 56 3.50 -9.57 0.90
N ALA A 57 3.95 -9.79 -0.34
CA ALA A 57 5.19 -10.54 -0.59
C ALA A 57 6.40 -9.91 0.12
N GLY A 58 6.45 -8.57 0.20
CA GLY A 58 7.47 -7.83 0.92
C GLY A 58 7.50 -8.16 2.42
N TRP A 59 6.32 -8.31 3.04
CA TRP A 59 6.21 -8.70 4.45
C TRP A 59 6.90 -10.04 4.75
N TYR A 60 6.77 -11.02 3.84
CA TYR A 60 7.43 -12.33 3.98
C TYR A 60 8.94 -12.29 3.73
N LEU A 61 9.42 -11.37 2.89
CA LEU A 61 10.84 -11.29 2.51
C LEU A 61 11.67 -10.47 3.50
N TYR A 62 11.08 -9.42 4.07
CA TYR A 62 11.80 -8.42 4.87
C TYR A 62 11.36 -8.39 6.35
N GLY A 63 10.55 -9.36 6.78
CA GLY A 63 10.30 -9.59 8.21
C GLY A 63 9.41 -8.56 8.89
N GLY A 64 8.44 -7.98 8.17
CA GLY A 64 7.51 -7.01 8.75
C GLY A 64 8.09 -5.61 8.95
N GLU A 65 9.34 -5.35 8.56
CA GLU A 65 9.77 -3.98 8.27
C GLU A 65 9.02 -3.52 7.01
N GLU A 66 8.06 -2.64 7.23
CA GLU A 66 7.31 -1.90 6.23
C GLU A 66 8.26 -1.22 5.23
N ASN A 67 8.65 -1.94 4.17
CA ASN A 67 9.25 -1.32 3.00
C ASN A 67 8.11 -1.11 1.97
N PRO A 68 7.55 0.10 1.86
CA PRO A 68 6.36 0.38 1.06
C PRO A 68 6.72 0.54 -0.42
N VAL A 69 7.30 -0.49 -1.03
CA VAL A 69 7.50 -0.53 -2.49
C VAL A 69 6.90 -1.83 -3.01
N GLY A 70 5.62 -1.78 -3.38
CA GLY A 70 5.07 -2.75 -4.34
C GLY A 70 3.80 -3.52 -3.98
N ALA A 71 2.95 -3.05 -3.07
CA ALA A 71 1.58 -3.55 -2.96
C ALA A 71 0.58 -2.44 -3.31
N PRO A 72 -0.15 -2.51 -4.43
CA PRO A 72 -1.34 -1.68 -4.58
C PRO A 72 -2.39 -2.22 -3.61
N ASN A 73 -2.70 -1.38 -2.63
CA ASN A 73 -3.95 -1.39 -1.86
C ASN A 73 -4.06 -2.36 -0.68
N ALA A 74 -3.38 -2.02 0.42
CA ALA A 74 -3.89 -2.19 1.78
C ALA A 74 -3.22 -1.17 2.71
N ALA A 75 -3.41 0.14 2.43
CA ALA A 75 -3.38 1.11 3.51
C ALA A 75 -4.57 0.79 4.44
N PRO A 76 -4.51 1.07 5.76
CA PRO A 76 -5.59 0.74 6.66
C PRO A 76 -6.85 1.40 6.12
N ALA A 77 -7.90 0.63 5.84
CA ALA A 77 -9.18 1.19 5.40
C ALA A 77 -9.65 2.32 6.35
N SER A 78 -9.22 2.28 7.61
CA SER A 78 -9.39 3.32 8.61
C SER A 78 -8.76 4.67 8.25
N THR A 79 -7.55 4.72 7.68
CA THR A 79 -6.87 6.00 7.37
C THR A 79 -7.42 6.64 6.11
N ALA A 80 -7.73 5.84 5.09
CA ALA A 80 -8.36 6.36 3.87
C ALA A 80 -9.80 6.84 4.15
N THR A 81 -10.56 6.10 4.97
CA THR A 81 -11.91 6.52 5.39
C THR A 81 -11.87 7.77 6.29
N ASP A 82 -10.87 7.88 7.17
CA ASP A 82 -10.63 9.06 8.00
C ASP A 82 -10.30 10.29 7.15
N MET A 83 -9.39 10.16 6.17
CA MET A 83 -9.09 11.24 5.22
C MET A 83 -10.32 11.66 4.41
N VAL A 84 -11.12 10.70 3.94
CA VAL A 84 -12.37 11.00 3.20
C VAL A 84 -13.38 11.74 4.09
N SER A 85 -13.47 11.37 5.37
CA SER A 85 -14.36 12.04 6.33
C SER A 85 -13.91 13.47 6.64
N GLN A 86 -12.62 13.67 6.88
CA GLN A 86 -12.05 15.01 7.09
C GLN A 86 -12.23 15.92 5.85
N LEU A 87 -12.05 15.37 4.64
CA LEU A 87 -12.34 16.08 3.40
C LEU A 87 -13.83 16.46 3.29
N ALA A 88 -14.74 15.55 3.65
CA ALA A 88 -16.17 15.80 3.60
C ALA A 88 -16.60 16.94 4.55
N GLU A 89 -16.03 17.01 5.75
CA GLU A 89 -16.28 18.10 6.70
C GLU A 89 -15.78 19.44 6.14
N VAL A 90 -14.57 19.49 5.60
CA VAL A 90 -14.01 20.71 4.99
C VAL A 90 -14.85 21.20 3.81
N PHE A 91 -15.37 20.29 2.98
CA PHE A 91 -16.28 20.66 1.89
C PHE A 91 -17.64 21.16 2.40
N ALA A 92 -18.17 20.56 3.47
CA ALA A 92 -19.42 21.02 4.07
C ALA A 92 -19.29 22.45 4.63
N ASP A 93 -18.17 22.77 5.30
CA ASP A 93 -17.88 24.13 5.75
C ASP A 93 -17.65 25.09 4.57
N LEU A 94 -17.00 24.62 3.50
CA LEU A 94 -16.79 25.44 2.32
C LEU A 94 -18.11 25.83 1.64
N VAL A 95 -19.06 24.89 1.53
CA VAL A 95 -20.39 25.15 0.95
C VAL A 95 -21.20 26.14 1.78
N ARG A 96 -20.98 26.18 3.11
CA ARG A 96 -21.62 27.14 4.03
C ARG A 96 -20.95 28.51 4.07
N ALA A 97 -19.71 28.62 3.60
CA ALA A 97 -18.96 29.87 3.61
C ALA A 97 -19.50 30.90 2.59
N GLN A 98 -19.08 32.15 2.74
CA GLN A 98 -19.40 33.23 1.80
C GLN A 98 -18.89 32.92 0.38
N PRO A 99 -19.59 33.36 -0.68
CA PRO A 99 -19.27 33.01 -2.08
C PRO A 99 -17.88 33.46 -2.53
N GLU A 100 -17.35 34.53 -1.92
CA GLU A 100 -16.00 35.03 -2.16
C GLU A 100 -14.93 34.10 -1.59
N THR A 101 -15.19 33.54 -0.40
CA THR A 101 -14.36 32.53 0.26
C THR A 101 -14.37 31.23 -0.53
N GLN A 102 -15.53 30.81 -1.03
CA GLN A 102 -15.68 29.65 -1.92
C GLN A 102 -14.80 29.79 -3.17
N SER A 103 -14.90 30.94 -3.85
CA SER A 103 -14.15 31.21 -5.08
C SER A 103 -12.63 31.20 -4.85
N ARG A 104 -12.17 31.77 -3.74
CA ARG A 104 -10.74 31.78 -3.37
C ARG A 104 -10.23 30.39 -3.03
N ALA A 105 -10.97 29.63 -2.23
CA ALA A 105 -10.62 28.26 -1.86
C ALA A 105 -10.58 27.34 -3.10
N LEU A 106 -11.56 27.44 -4.00
CA LEU A 106 -11.59 26.65 -5.22
C LEU A 106 -10.43 27.01 -6.17
N LYS A 107 -10.05 28.30 -6.23
CA LYS A 107 -8.87 28.76 -6.98
C LYS A 107 -7.56 28.24 -6.39
N LEU A 108 -7.47 28.11 -5.07
CA LEU A 108 -6.33 27.50 -4.39
C LEU A 108 -6.28 25.99 -4.65
N LEU A 109 -7.41 25.29 -4.47
CA LEU A 109 -7.53 23.85 -4.74
C LEU A 109 -7.18 23.51 -6.18
N ARG A 110 -7.68 24.26 -7.17
CA ARG A 110 -7.29 24.01 -8.57
C ARG A 110 -5.80 24.23 -8.79
N LYS A 111 -5.20 25.21 -8.10
CA LYS A 111 -3.78 25.52 -8.23
C LYS A 111 -2.91 24.47 -7.53
N THR A 112 -3.35 23.89 -6.43
CA THR A 112 -2.58 22.86 -5.72
C THR A 112 -2.76 21.48 -6.35
N VAL A 113 -3.98 21.13 -6.76
CA VAL A 113 -4.29 19.83 -7.37
C VAL A 113 -3.84 19.75 -8.83
N TYR A 114 -3.96 20.84 -9.59
CA TYR A 114 -3.62 20.86 -11.02
C TYR A 114 -2.40 21.74 -11.39
N GLY A 115 -1.74 22.38 -10.43
CA GLY A 115 -0.70 23.38 -10.73
C GLY A 115 0.72 22.86 -10.76
N GLN A 116 1.10 22.21 -11.86
CA GLN A 116 2.37 22.51 -12.54
C GLN A 116 2.33 22.25 -14.05
N ALA A 117 1.28 22.69 -14.77
CA ALA A 117 1.36 22.83 -16.22
C ALA A 117 1.79 24.26 -16.57
N GLY A 118 3.09 24.46 -16.85
CA GLY A 118 3.59 25.61 -17.61
C GLY A 118 3.88 26.89 -16.82
N LYS A 119 4.93 26.89 -16.00
CA LYS A 119 5.75 28.10 -15.84
C LYS A 119 7.12 27.79 -16.43
N SER A 120 7.19 27.85 -17.76
CA SER A 120 8.43 27.82 -18.52
C SER A 120 9.38 28.85 -17.92
N ARG A 121 10.51 28.36 -17.44
CA ARG A 121 11.64 29.14 -16.98
C ARG A 121 12.25 29.82 -18.22
N GLU A 122 11.68 30.93 -18.65
CA GLU A 122 12.37 31.89 -19.51
C GLU A 122 13.53 32.46 -18.68
N MET A 123 14.70 31.85 -18.79
CA MET A 123 15.96 32.49 -18.43
C MET A 123 16.95 32.32 -19.56
N SER A 124 16.82 33.24 -20.51
CA SER A 124 17.91 34.09 -20.98
C SER A 124 19.15 33.39 -21.51
N THR A 125 19.06 32.88 -22.74
CA THR A 125 20.21 32.83 -23.64
C THR A 125 20.64 34.27 -23.95
N LYS A 126 21.53 34.83 -23.14
CA LYS A 126 22.37 35.95 -23.56
C LYS A 126 23.77 35.44 -23.81
N GLN A 127 24.04 35.19 -25.09
CA GLN A 127 25.38 35.33 -25.69
C GLN A 127 26.00 36.67 -25.31
N SER A 128 27.30 36.66 -25.03
CA SER A 128 28.29 37.69 -25.38
C SER A 128 29.65 37.02 -25.09
N SER A 129 30.34 36.57 -26.14
CA SER A 129 31.38 37.29 -26.89
C SER A 129 32.70 37.33 -26.14
#